data_AF-A0AA43TVY0-F1
#
_entry.id   AF-A0AA43TVY0-F1
#
_cell.length_a   1.000
_cell.length_b   1.000
_cell.length_c   1.000
_cell.angle_alpha   90.00
_cell.angle_beta   90.00
_cell.angle_gamma   90.00
#
_symmetry.space_group_name_H-M   'P 1'
#
loop_
_entity.id
_entity.type
_entity.pdbx_description
1 polymer ?
#
loop_
_entity_poly.entity_id
_entity_poly.type
_entity_poly.pdbx_seq_one_letter_code
_entity_poly.pdbx_strand_id
1 'polypeptide(L)'
;MKITQLYTYPIKSFRGVPLSTSNLTHLGFPYDRRFMLVRIHTDGSSKPRSKSHSNASTGLENMTITYFHELCLFQQHIDHHSANLTVQYCPPESEHKSLEMPLMPCTEDLEVIDIRLHQSPTKGFAMGEETNTWFSACLGYEVKLVYLGPNTRQVLGNLAPDLKASKPQSWLSSVTSFVPGVTPQEQDQHASIGFSDIAPYLVVTEESLKDVSTRLADGIDMDVTKFRPNIVVSGASAAYDEDFWAALTMNSSTRIEEYAPQAQLLLTGNCGRCSSINVDYDTGATCQGDDGKVLKKMMNDRRVDPGMKYSPIFGRYGFLDRTTGGKKHQVAIGDEVIVSKRNTERTVFGECI
;
A
#
# COMPACT_ATOMS: atom_id res chain seq x y z
N MET A 1 9.85 -16.78 14.53
CA MET A 1 9.14 -16.71 13.24
C MET A 1 10.15 -16.31 12.17
N LYS A 2 9.81 -16.38 10.87
CA LYS A 2 10.73 -15.97 9.80
C LYS A 2 10.01 -15.26 8.67
N ILE A 3 10.70 -14.34 7.99
CA ILE A 3 10.21 -13.74 6.75
C ILE A 3 10.24 -14.79 5.65
N THR A 4 9.14 -14.99 4.94
CA THR A 4 9.07 -15.94 3.82
C THR A 4 8.94 -15.26 2.47
N GLN A 5 8.33 -14.07 2.42
CA GLN A 5 8.15 -13.31 1.20
C GLN A 5 8.20 -11.81 1.48
N LEU A 6 8.75 -11.06 0.52
CA LEU A 6 8.80 -9.60 0.53
C LEU A 6 8.27 -9.07 -0.79
N TYR A 7 7.49 -7.99 -0.74
CA TYR A 7 6.92 -7.36 -1.93
C TYR A 7 6.97 -5.84 -1.86
N THR A 8 7.32 -5.22 -2.98
CA THR A 8 7.13 -3.78 -3.24
C THR A 8 6.13 -3.57 -4.37
N TYR A 9 5.43 -2.44 -4.37
CA TYR A 9 4.40 -2.11 -5.38
C TYR A 9 4.67 -0.74 -6.02
N PRO A 10 5.61 -0.61 -6.98
CA PRO A 10 6.01 0.69 -7.51
C PRO A 10 4.84 1.56 -7.99
N ILE A 11 3.98 0.99 -8.82
CA ILE A 11 2.70 1.55 -9.21
C ILE A 11 1.60 0.95 -8.33
N LYS A 12 0.83 1.83 -7.68
CA LYS A 12 -0.32 1.44 -6.86
C LYS A 12 -1.31 0.61 -7.69
N SER A 13 -1.87 -0.43 -7.06
CA SER A 13 -2.90 -1.32 -7.60
C SER A 13 -2.43 -2.36 -8.63
N PHE A 14 -1.19 -2.27 -9.12
CA PHE A 14 -0.60 -3.28 -10.00
C PHE A 14 -0.10 -4.49 -9.18
N ARG A 15 0.26 -5.60 -9.85
CA ARG A 15 0.85 -6.76 -9.17
C ARG A 15 2.17 -6.38 -8.48
N GLY A 16 2.43 -7.03 -7.34
CA GLY A 16 3.64 -6.77 -6.55
C GLY A 16 4.90 -7.32 -7.21
N VAL A 17 6.02 -6.66 -6.97
CA VAL A 17 7.36 -7.12 -7.35
C VAL A 17 7.93 -7.90 -6.16
N PRO A 18 8.21 -9.21 -6.30
CA PRO A 18 8.84 -9.98 -5.23
C PRO A 18 10.28 -9.51 -5.01
N LEU A 19 10.70 -9.45 -3.75
CA LEU A 19 12.05 -9.06 -3.34
C LEU A 19 12.69 -10.20 -2.54
N SER A 20 14.00 -10.41 -2.72
CA SER A 20 14.79 -11.30 -1.86
C SER A 20 15.32 -10.57 -0.61
N THR A 21 15.60 -9.27 -0.75
CA THR A 21 16.07 -8.37 0.31
C THR A 21 15.61 -6.95 0.02
N SER A 22 15.46 -6.13 1.07
CA SER A 22 15.13 -4.72 0.93
C SER A 22 15.51 -3.90 2.15
N ASN A 23 15.91 -2.65 1.90
CA ASN A 23 16.04 -1.67 2.96
C ASN A 23 14.66 -1.31 3.53
N LEU A 24 14.59 -1.12 4.85
CA LEU A 24 13.41 -0.58 5.51
C LEU A 24 13.51 0.94 5.56
N THR A 25 12.48 1.62 5.09
CA THR A 25 12.33 3.08 5.23
C THR A 25 11.04 3.43 5.95
N HIS A 26 10.90 4.69 6.39
CA HIS A 26 9.64 5.15 6.98
C HIS A 26 8.48 5.27 5.98
N LEU A 27 8.77 5.26 4.67
CA LEU A 27 7.76 5.30 3.60
C LEU A 27 7.42 3.92 3.02
N GLY A 28 8.05 2.85 3.49
CA GLY A 28 7.89 1.49 2.97
C GLY A 28 9.21 0.96 2.41
N PHE A 29 9.16 -0.13 1.65
CA PHE A 29 10.31 -0.52 0.84
C PHE A 29 10.62 0.53 -0.24
N PRO A 30 11.86 0.61 -0.73
CA PRO A 30 12.21 1.48 -1.82
C PRO A 30 11.22 1.34 -2.99
N TYR A 31 10.87 2.49 -3.55
CA TYR A 31 9.93 2.65 -4.66
C TYR A 31 8.48 2.23 -4.38
N ASP A 32 8.12 1.76 -3.18
CA ASP A 32 6.75 1.31 -2.90
C ASP A 32 5.73 2.45 -3.05
N ARG A 33 4.73 2.21 -3.93
CA ARG A 33 3.57 3.07 -4.21
C ARG A 33 3.94 4.53 -4.47
N ARG A 34 4.97 4.73 -5.29
CA ARG A 34 5.42 6.07 -5.74
C ARG A 34 4.72 6.54 -7.00
N PHE A 35 4.02 5.65 -7.69
CA PHE A 35 3.19 5.97 -8.83
C PHE A 35 1.74 5.53 -8.62
N MET A 36 0.81 6.17 -9.32
CA MET A 36 -0.60 5.79 -9.37
C MET A 36 -1.21 6.25 -10.70
N LEU A 37 -2.15 5.48 -11.25
CA LEU A 37 -2.96 5.95 -12.38
C LEU A 37 -4.16 6.77 -11.90
N VAL A 38 -4.48 7.82 -12.64
CA VAL A 38 -5.75 8.54 -12.53
C VAL A 38 -6.48 8.47 -13.86
N ARG A 39 -7.78 8.20 -13.83
CA ARG A 39 -8.64 8.26 -15.01
C ARG A 39 -9.08 9.69 -15.26
N ILE A 40 -9.10 10.10 -16.52
CA ILE A 40 -9.61 11.38 -16.95
C ILE A 40 -11.07 11.22 -17.39
N HIS A 41 -11.94 12.09 -16.89
CA HIS A 41 -13.32 12.21 -17.35
C HIS A 41 -13.46 13.46 -18.21
N THR A 42 -13.37 13.29 -19.53
CA THR A 42 -13.74 14.31 -20.50
C THR A 42 -15.27 14.38 -20.60
N ASP A 43 -15.83 15.57 -20.37
CA ASP A 43 -17.19 15.97 -20.76
C ASP A 43 -18.40 15.32 -20.05
N GLY A 44 -18.24 14.84 -18.82
CA GLY A 44 -19.37 14.44 -17.95
C GLY A 44 -20.20 13.24 -18.43
N SER A 45 -19.80 12.62 -19.55
CA SER A 45 -20.49 11.47 -20.17
C SER A 45 -20.22 10.15 -19.44
N SER A 46 -19.03 10.01 -18.84
CA SER A 46 -18.65 8.84 -18.06
C SER A 46 -18.75 9.12 -16.56
N LYS A 47 -19.67 8.43 -15.88
CA LYS A 47 -19.75 8.49 -14.41
C LYS A 47 -18.49 7.87 -13.79
N PRO A 48 -17.95 8.44 -12.70
CA PRO A 48 -16.84 7.83 -11.97
C PRO A 48 -17.27 6.47 -11.41
N ARG A 49 -16.34 5.50 -11.37
CA ARG A 49 -16.58 4.21 -10.74
C ARG A 49 -16.70 4.33 -9.22
N SER A 50 -16.11 5.37 -8.62
CA SER A 50 -16.17 5.71 -7.22
C SER A 50 -16.20 7.22 -6.97
N LYS A 51 -17.31 7.72 -6.43
CA LYS A 51 -17.47 9.14 -6.06
C LYS A 51 -16.43 9.62 -5.04
N SER A 52 -15.95 8.74 -4.16
CA SER A 52 -14.96 9.09 -3.14
C SER A 52 -13.53 9.19 -3.68
N HIS A 53 -13.30 8.68 -4.89
CA HIS A 53 -12.01 8.73 -5.58
C HIS A 53 -11.99 9.75 -6.72
N SER A 54 -13.15 10.29 -7.11
CA SER A 54 -13.30 11.31 -8.12
C SER A 54 -13.20 12.72 -7.55
N ASN A 55 -12.46 13.59 -8.23
CA ASN A 55 -12.45 15.02 -8.00
C ASN A 55 -13.18 15.75 -9.13
N ALA A 56 -14.43 16.14 -8.86
CA ALA A 56 -15.32 16.76 -9.83
C ALA A 56 -14.78 18.08 -10.41
N SER A 57 -13.96 18.85 -9.69
CA SER A 57 -13.41 20.11 -10.21
C SER A 57 -12.29 19.89 -11.23
N THR A 58 -11.60 18.75 -11.14
CA THR A 58 -10.48 18.40 -12.05
C THR A 58 -10.86 17.37 -13.10
N GLY A 59 -11.99 16.68 -12.94
CA GLY A 59 -12.37 15.53 -13.77
C GLY A 59 -11.49 14.29 -13.58
N LEU A 60 -10.64 14.24 -12.54
CA LEU A 60 -9.73 13.12 -12.28
C LEU A 60 -10.33 12.12 -11.29
N GLU A 61 -10.19 10.83 -11.56
CA GLU A 61 -10.57 9.73 -10.68
C GLU A 61 -9.36 8.87 -10.32
N ASN A 62 -9.02 8.77 -9.02
CA ASN A 62 -7.93 7.92 -8.56
C ASN A 62 -8.26 6.44 -8.82
N MET A 63 -7.37 5.75 -9.53
CA MET A 63 -7.62 4.36 -9.88
C MET A 63 -7.08 3.42 -8.80
N THR A 64 -7.98 2.64 -8.21
CA THR A 64 -7.63 1.56 -7.29
C THR A 64 -8.15 0.22 -7.78
N ILE A 65 -7.42 -0.86 -7.49
CA ILE A 65 -7.81 -2.23 -7.89
C ILE A 65 -9.21 -2.63 -7.38
N THR A 66 -9.76 -1.93 -6.39
CA THR A 66 -11.14 -2.17 -5.92
C THR A 66 -12.21 -1.80 -6.95
N TYR A 67 -11.93 -0.80 -7.80
CA TYR A 67 -12.87 -0.28 -8.81
C TYR A 67 -12.37 -0.47 -10.25
N PHE A 68 -11.06 -0.67 -10.41
CA PHE A 68 -10.37 -0.90 -11.66
C PHE A 68 -9.63 -2.23 -11.58
N HIS A 69 -10.39 -3.32 -11.70
CA HIS A 69 -9.89 -4.68 -11.57
C HIS A 69 -8.80 -4.99 -12.60
N GLU A 70 -8.92 -4.43 -13.81
CA GLU A 70 -7.98 -4.57 -14.92
C GLU A 70 -6.55 -4.12 -14.59
N LEU A 71 -6.36 -3.36 -13.51
CA LEU A 71 -5.02 -2.98 -13.04
C LEU A 71 -4.17 -4.16 -12.57
N CYS A 72 -4.77 -5.30 -12.24
CA CYS A 72 -4.01 -6.52 -11.92
C CYS A 72 -3.38 -7.17 -13.15
N LEU A 73 -3.75 -6.77 -14.37
CA LEU A 73 -3.15 -7.27 -15.62
C LEU A 73 -1.78 -6.65 -15.90
N PHE A 74 -1.36 -5.66 -15.10
CA PHE A 74 -0.03 -5.07 -15.18
C PHE A 74 0.94 -5.75 -14.22
N GLN A 75 1.99 -6.34 -14.79
CA GLN A 75 3.15 -6.87 -14.09
C GLN A 75 4.27 -5.83 -14.09
N GLN A 76 5.15 -5.91 -13.10
CA GLN A 76 6.21 -4.94 -12.87
C GLN A 76 7.52 -5.67 -12.61
N HIS A 77 8.61 -5.16 -13.17
CA HIS A 77 9.96 -5.64 -12.91
C HIS A 77 10.88 -4.46 -12.64
N ILE A 78 11.70 -4.56 -11.58
CA ILE A 78 12.67 -3.55 -11.20
C ILE A 78 14.05 -4.03 -11.62
N ASP A 79 14.72 -3.24 -12.46
CA ASP A 79 16.16 -3.37 -12.66
C ASP A 79 16.87 -2.45 -11.65
N HIS A 80 17.47 -3.08 -10.63
CA HIS A 80 18.18 -2.39 -9.58
C HIS A 80 19.50 -1.74 -10.05
N HIS A 81 20.05 -2.17 -11.19
CA HIS A 81 21.30 -1.61 -11.72
C HIS A 81 21.06 -0.31 -12.47
N SER A 82 20.05 -0.27 -13.34
CA SER A 82 19.68 0.92 -14.11
C SER A 82 18.70 1.84 -13.38
N ALA A 83 18.13 1.39 -12.24
CA ALA A 83 17.04 2.06 -11.54
C ALA A 83 15.79 2.29 -12.44
N ASN A 84 15.55 1.36 -13.37
CA ASN A 84 14.39 1.37 -14.26
C ASN A 84 13.31 0.40 -13.79
N LEU A 85 12.08 0.75 -14.18
CA LEU A 85 10.87 -0.03 -14.02
C LEU A 85 10.40 -0.48 -15.41
N THR A 86 10.30 -1.79 -15.60
CA THR A 86 9.57 -2.34 -16.75
C THR A 86 8.15 -2.68 -16.31
N VAL A 87 7.16 -2.16 -17.03
CA VAL A 87 5.74 -2.44 -16.84
C VAL A 87 5.24 -3.26 -18.01
N GLN A 88 4.72 -4.45 -17.76
CA GLN A 88 4.17 -5.33 -18.78
C GLN A 88 2.65 -5.45 -18.62
N TYR A 89 1.90 -5.11 -19.67
CA TYR A 89 0.46 -5.35 -19.74
C TYR A 89 0.20 -6.74 -20.33
N CYS A 90 -0.43 -7.62 -19.56
CA CYS A 90 -0.67 -9.02 -19.89
C CYS A 90 -2.17 -9.36 -19.89
N PRO A 91 -2.95 -8.90 -20.87
CA PRO A 91 -4.36 -9.27 -21.00
C PRO A 91 -4.51 -10.72 -21.47
N PRO A 92 -5.61 -11.43 -21.11
CA PRO A 92 -5.77 -12.85 -21.42
C PRO A 92 -5.91 -13.17 -22.91
N GLU A 93 -6.47 -12.24 -23.70
CA GLU A 93 -6.85 -12.49 -25.11
C GLU A 93 -6.21 -11.50 -26.09
N SER A 94 -5.17 -10.78 -25.68
CA SER A 94 -4.54 -9.75 -26.52
C SER A 94 -3.03 -9.75 -26.38
N GLU A 95 -2.36 -9.10 -27.34
CA GLU A 95 -0.90 -9.01 -27.35
C GLU A 95 -0.38 -8.32 -26.08
N HIS A 96 0.67 -8.90 -25.51
CA HIS A 96 1.36 -8.30 -24.36
C HIS A 96 2.11 -7.06 -24.80
N LYS A 97 2.01 -5.99 -24.01
CA LYS A 97 2.73 -4.73 -24.27
C LYS A 97 3.71 -4.47 -23.14
N SER A 98 4.81 -3.80 -23.44
CA SER A 98 5.81 -3.39 -22.44
C SER A 98 6.07 -1.89 -22.52
N LEU A 99 6.38 -1.29 -21.39
CA LEU A 99 6.87 0.08 -21.24
C LEU A 99 8.01 0.10 -20.24
N GLU A 100 9.13 0.71 -20.60
CA GLU A 100 10.22 0.99 -19.68
C GLU A 100 10.16 2.45 -19.25
N MET A 101 10.37 2.70 -17.96
CA MET A 101 10.39 4.05 -17.40
C MET A 101 11.29 4.12 -16.17
N PRO A 102 11.86 5.29 -15.83
CA PRO A 102 12.69 5.41 -14.64
C PRO A 102 11.87 5.28 -13.35
N LEU A 103 12.43 4.65 -12.32
CA LEU A 103 11.82 4.59 -10.98
C LEU A 103 11.78 5.96 -10.29
N MET A 104 12.68 6.86 -10.70
CA MET A 104 12.78 8.23 -10.22
C MET A 104 12.89 9.21 -11.40
N PRO A 105 11.77 9.49 -12.08
CA PRO A 105 11.75 10.46 -13.18
C PRO A 105 12.11 11.88 -12.71
N CYS A 106 12.66 12.69 -13.62
CA CYS A 106 12.81 14.12 -13.41
C CYS A 106 11.42 14.79 -13.36
N THR A 107 11.24 15.76 -12.47
CA THR A 107 9.95 16.42 -12.23
C THR A 107 9.92 17.91 -12.59
N GLU A 108 11.03 18.49 -13.06
CA GLU A 108 11.17 19.94 -13.24
C GLU A 108 10.14 20.53 -14.22
N ASP A 109 9.85 19.83 -15.31
CA ASP A 109 8.94 20.29 -16.37
C ASP A 109 7.58 19.58 -16.39
N LEU A 110 7.27 18.80 -15.34
CA LEU A 110 6.03 18.03 -15.30
C LEU A 110 4.86 18.84 -14.73
N GLU A 111 3.68 18.66 -15.31
CA GLU A 111 2.43 19.22 -14.80
C GLU A 111 2.18 18.71 -13.37
N VAL A 112 1.98 19.64 -12.45
CA VAL A 112 1.63 19.31 -11.06
C VAL A 112 0.12 19.22 -10.93
N ILE A 113 -0.36 18.10 -10.40
CA ILE A 113 -1.78 17.83 -10.17
C ILE A 113 -2.08 17.60 -8.69
N ASP A 114 -3.24 18.09 -8.25
CA ASP A 114 -3.73 17.86 -6.89
C ASP A 114 -4.35 16.47 -6.77
N ILE A 115 -3.82 15.66 -5.85
CA ILE A 115 -4.32 14.32 -5.57
C ILE A 115 -4.87 14.28 -4.15
N ARG A 116 -6.11 13.82 -4.01
CA ARG A 116 -6.70 13.48 -2.71
C ARG A 116 -7.09 12.02 -2.70
N LEU A 117 -6.37 11.21 -1.94
CA LEU A 117 -6.64 9.78 -1.78
C LEU A 117 -6.96 9.50 -0.29
N HIS A 118 -8.09 8.86 -0.01
CA HIS A 118 -8.60 8.63 1.36
C HIS A 118 -8.57 9.90 2.23
N GLN A 119 -9.05 11.01 1.69
CA GLN A 119 -9.09 12.33 2.33
C GLN A 119 -7.72 13.01 2.57
N SER A 120 -6.61 12.29 2.52
CA SER A 120 -5.25 12.85 2.64
C SER A 120 -4.84 13.53 1.32
N PRO A 121 -4.62 14.87 1.30
CA PRO A 121 -4.21 15.58 0.10
C PRO A 121 -2.69 15.49 -0.12
N THR A 122 -2.27 15.56 -1.37
CA THR A 122 -0.87 15.71 -1.79
C THR A 122 -0.81 16.27 -3.22
N LYS A 123 0.41 16.55 -3.69
CA LYS A 123 0.67 16.90 -5.09
C LYS A 123 1.37 15.73 -5.78
N GLY A 124 1.02 15.51 -7.03
CA GLY A 124 1.70 14.56 -7.91
C GLY A 124 2.13 15.23 -9.20
N PHE A 125 3.04 14.60 -9.91
CA PHE A 125 3.54 15.03 -11.21
C PHE A 125 2.93 14.12 -12.27
N ALA A 126 2.17 14.68 -13.19
CA ALA A 126 1.67 13.94 -14.33
C ALA A 126 2.84 13.59 -15.25
N MET A 127 3.01 12.30 -15.51
CA MET A 127 4.04 11.78 -16.39
C MET A 127 3.77 12.16 -17.85
N GLY A 128 4.79 12.04 -18.70
CA GLY A 128 4.75 12.51 -20.09
C GLY A 128 3.72 11.81 -20.98
N GLU A 129 3.48 12.41 -22.15
CA GLU A 129 2.49 11.97 -23.14
C GLU A 129 2.71 10.52 -23.60
N GLU A 130 3.96 10.10 -23.77
CA GLU A 130 4.31 8.72 -24.16
C GLU A 130 3.76 7.70 -23.17
N THR A 131 4.04 7.89 -21.87
CA THR A 131 3.56 7.01 -20.79
C THR A 131 2.04 7.02 -20.71
N ASN A 132 1.41 8.19 -20.76
CA ASN A 132 -0.05 8.32 -20.66
C ASN A 132 -0.76 7.67 -21.85
N THR A 133 -0.23 7.85 -23.06
CA THR A 133 -0.75 7.24 -24.28
C THR A 133 -0.67 5.72 -24.21
N TRP A 134 0.47 5.19 -23.73
CA TRP A 134 0.66 3.75 -23.58
C TRP A 134 -0.35 3.12 -22.61
N PHE A 135 -0.52 3.69 -21.41
CA PHE A 135 -1.50 3.20 -20.44
C PHE A 135 -2.93 3.34 -20.95
N SER A 136 -3.26 4.46 -21.60
CA SER A 136 -4.60 4.70 -22.16
C SER A 136 -4.92 3.67 -23.26
N ALA A 137 -3.95 3.35 -24.11
CA ALA A 137 -4.08 2.34 -25.15
C ALA A 137 -4.19 0.90 -24.61
N CYS A 138 -3.63 0.62 -23.42
CA CYS A 138 -3.82 -0.66 -22.75
C CYS A 138 -5.22 -0.77 -22.12
N LEU A 139 -5.72 0.32 -21.53
CA LEU A 139 -6.96 0.32 -20.75
C LEU A 139 -8.22 0.62 -21.57
N GLY A 140 -8.07 1.22 -22.75
CA GLY A 140 -9.19 1.64 -23.60
C GLY A 140 -9.92 2.90 -23.14
N TYR A 141 -9.32 3.68 -22.24
CA TYR A 141 -9.82 4.98 -21.79
C TYR A 141 -8.67 5.88 -21.33
N GLU A 142 -8.89 7.19 -21.33
CA GLU A 142 -7.86 8.18 -20.99
C GLU A 142 -7.43 8.11 -19.53
N VAL A 143 -6.13 8.03 -19.32
CA VAL A 143 -5.50 8.05 -17.98
C VAL A 143 -4.24 8.91 -17.98
N LYS A 144 -3.86 9.38 -16.80
CA LYS A 144 -2.50 9.89 -16.53
C LYS A 144 -1.80 8.98 -15.52
N LEU A 145 -0.53 8.68 -15.76
CA LEU A 145 0.34 8.17 -14.71
C LEU A 145 0.84 9.35 -13.87
N VAL A 146 0.75 9.20 -12.56
CA VAL A 146 1.11 10.24 -11.59
C VAL A 146 2.28 9.74 -10.76
N TYR A 147 3.40 10.44 -10.82
CA TYR A 147 4.55 10.22 -9.95
C TYR A 147 4.44 11.11 -8.72
N LEU A 148 4.71 10.58 -7.54
CA LEU A 148 4.64 11.36 -6.31
C LEU A 148 5.81 12.35 -6.18
N GLY A 149 6.95 12.08 -6.83
CA GLY A 149 8.16 12.91 -6.67
C GLY A 149 8.60 12.96 -5.21
N PRO A 150 9.15 14.07 -4.71
CA PRO A 150 9.56 14.21 -3.30
C PRO A 150 8.39 14.31 -2.32
N ASN A 151 7.15 14.41 -2.81
CA ASN A 151 5.99 14.62 -1.95
C ASN A 151 5.64 13.38 -1.14
N THR A 152 4.87 13.60 -0.07
CA THR A 152 4.29 12.54 0.75
C THR A 152 2.84 12.88 1.08
N ARG A 153 2.16 11.91 1.70
CA ARG A 153 0.82 12.05 2.24
C ARG A 153 0.88 11.83 3.75
N GLN A 154 0.22 12.70 4.50
CA GLN A 154 0.10 12.51 5.95
C GLN A 154 -0.77 11.28 6.24
N VAL A 155 -0.35 10.47 7.20
CA VAL A 155 -1.18 9.42 7.79
C VAL A 155 -2.27 10.09 8.62
N LEU A 156 -3.53 9.81 8.30
CA LEU A 156 -4.67 10.38 9.00
C LEU A 156 -5.14 9.47 10.14
N GLY A 157 -5.76 10.09 11.16
CA GLY A 157 -6.22 9.39 12.36
C GLY A 157 -5.08 9.08 13.33
N ASN A 158 -5.24 8.03 14.13
CA ASN A 158 -4.32 7.69 15.23
C ASN A 158 -3.46 6.45 14.94
N LEU A 159 -3.26 6.13 13.65
CA LEU A 159 -2.58 4.89 13.25
C LEU A 159 -1.06 5.02 13.22
N ALA A 160 -0.52 6.23 13.12
CA ALA A 160 0.92 6.42 13.18
C ALA A 160 1.41 6.37 14.63
N PRO A 161 2.56 5.70 14.89
CA PRO A 161 3.20 5.76 16.21
C PRO A 161 3.58 7.22 16.53
N ASP A 162 3.48 7.58 17.82
CA ASP A 162 3.79 8.91 18.38
C ASP A 162 2.85 10.08 18.06
N LEU A 163 1.69 9.83 17.43
CA LEU A 163 0.59 10.80 17.49
C LEU A 163 0.00 10.80 18.90
N LYS A 164 0.56 11.63 19.80
CA LYS A 164 -0.19 12.06 20.99
C LYS A 164 -1.52 12.58 20.49
N ALA A 165 -2.62 11.91 20.84
CA ALA A 165 -4.00 12.23 20.46
C ALA A 165 -4.16 13.73 20.17
N SER A 166 -4.07 14.11 18.89
CA SER A 166 -4.34 15.49 18.51
C SER A 166 -5.83 15.67 18.77
N LYS A 167 -6.18 16.54 19.72
CA LYS A 167 -7.58 16.93 19.96
C LYS A 167 -8.25 17.20 18.61
N PRO A 168 -9.53 16.80 18.42
CA PRO A 168 -10.22 17.02 17.16
C PRO A 168 -10.10 18.50 16.78
N GLN A 169 -9.42 18.78 15.66
CA GLN A 169 -9.31 20.14 15.15
C GLN A 169 -10.73 20.62 14.83
N SER A 170 -11.18 21.58 15.63
CA SER A 170 -12.38 22.35 15.36
C SER A 170 -12.24 23.03 13.99
N TRP A 171 -13.30 22.99 13.21
CA TRP A 171 -13.47 23.50 11.84
C TRP A 171 -13.21 25.01 11.61
N LEU A 172 -12.51 25.72 12.50
CA LEU A 172 -12.37 27.19 12.46
C LEU A 172 -10.96 27.75 12.26
N SER A 173 -9.94 26.95 11.97
CA SER A 173 -8.60 27.49 11.66
C SER A 173 -8.24 27.33 10.18
N SER A 174 -9.02 27.96 9.30
CA SER A 174 -8.68 28.18 7.90
C SER A 174 -8.22 29.61 7.66
N VAL A 175 -7.19 30.08 8.38
CA VAL A 175 -6.38 31.22 7.97
C VAL A 175 -4.99 31.08 8.58
N THR A 176 -3.99 30.67 7.80
CA THR A 176 -2.60 31.04 8.09
C THR A 176 -2.05 31.77 6.89
N SER A 177 -2.15 33.09 6.98
CA SER A 177 -1.46 34.05 6.13
C SER A 177 0.04 33.80 6.20
N PHE A 178 0.72 33.93 5.05
CA PHE A 178 2.18 33.92 4.95
C PHE A 178 2.80 34.91 5.96
N VAL A 179 3.58 34.38 6.91
CA VAL A 179 4.51 35.17 7.73
C VAL A 179 5.93 34.86 7.22
N PRO A 180 6.64 35.82 6.61
CA PRO A 180 8.04 35.64 6.24
C PRO A 180 8.89 35.47 7.50
N GLY A 181 9.66 34.39 7.59
CA GLY A 181 10.62 34.17 8.68
C GLY A 181 10.35 32.99 9.62
N VAL A 182 9.30 32.20 9.39
CA VAL A 182 9.10 30.92 10.10
C VAL A 182 9.75 29.80 9.30
N THR A 183 10.80 29.20 9.84
CA THR A 183 11.41 27.97 9.33
C THR A 183 10.38 26.84 9.27
N PRO A 184 10.29 26.05 8.20
CA PRO A 184 9.37 24.91 8.11
C PRO A 184 9.88 23.78 9.02
N GLN A 185 9.59 23.86 10.31
CA GLN A 185 9.98 22.86 11.31
C GLN A 185 8.78 22.03 11.82
N GLU A 186 7.58 22.24 11.28
CA GLU A 186 6.35 21.54 11.72
C GLU A 186 5.97 20.32 10.87
N GLN A 187 6.63 20.05 9.74
CA GLN A 187 6.34 18.87 8.91
C GLN A 187 6.91 17.55 9.47
N ASP A 188 7.80 17.61 10.46
CA ASP A 188 8.59 16.44 10.88
C ASP A 188 7.92 15.55 11.95
N GLN A 189 6.78 15.99 12.50
CA GLN A 189 6.12 15.31 13.62
C GLN A 189 5.04 14.29 13.21
N HIS A 190 4.63 14.24 11.95
CA HIS A 190 3.58 13.32 11.50
C HIS A 190 4.14 12.22 10.58
N ALA A 191 3.81 10.96 10.84
CA ALA A 191 4.17 9.88 9.93
C ALA A 191 3.55 10.13 8.55
N SER A 192 4.33 9.77 7.53
CA SER A 192 4.01 10.00 6.13
C SER A 192 3.99 8.69 5.37
N ILE A 193 3.24 8.67 4.27
CA ILE A 193 3.13 7.55 3.33
C ILE A 193 3.21 8.05 1.89
N GLY A 194 3.52 7.14 0.96
CA GLY A 194 3.34 7.38 -0.47
C GLY A 194 1.85 7.28 -0.87
N PHE A 195 1.57 6.70 -2.04
CA PHE A 195 0.21 6.34 -2.44
C PHE A 195 -0.33 5.07 -1.75
N SER A 196 0.29 4.64 -0.65
CA SER A 196 -0.29 3.66 0.28
C SER A 196 -1.65 4.13 0.82
N ASP A 197 -2.51 3.19 1.16
CA ASP A 197 -3.84 3.53 1.66
C ASP A 197 -3.77 4.09 3.08
N ILE A 198 -3.03 3.40 3.96
CA ILE A 198 -3.03 3.65 5.41
C ILE A 198 -1.62 3.69 6.01
N ALA A 199 -0.81 2.65 5.76
CA ALA A 199 0.50 2.49 6.38
C ALA A 199 1.59 2.12 5.36
N PRO A 200 2.87 2.37 5.68
CA PRO A 200 4.01 2.01 4.84
C PRO A 200 4.15 0.49 4.60
N TYR A 201 3.81 -0.32 5.61
CA TYR A 201 3.92 -1.77 5.54
C TYR A 201 2.59 -2.44 5.87
N LEU A 202 2.31 -3.54 5.18
CA LEU A 202 1.32 -4.52 5.58
C LEU A 202 2.02 -5.85 5.87
N VAL A 203 1.86 -6.35 7.10
CA VAL A 203 2.38 -7.65 7.55
C VAL A 203 1.24 -8.66 7.59
N VAL A 204 1.46 -9.84 7.04
CA VAL A 204 0.52 -10.97 7.06
C VAL A 204 1.24 -12.26 7.44
N THR A 205 0.48 -13.27 7.87
CA THR A 205 1.02 -14.59 8.23
C THR A 205 0.57 -15.66 7.25
N GLU A 206 1.43 -16.65 7.00
CA GLU A 206 1.05 -17.85 6.23
C GLU A 206 -0.02 -18.66 6.95
N GLU A 207 -0.02 -18.65 8.28
CA GLU A 207 -1.02 -19.31 9.11
C GLU A 207 -2.43 -18.74 8.88
N SER A 208 -2.56 -17.41 8.86
CA SER A 208 -3.83 -16.75 8.53
C SER A 208 -4.25 -17.01 7.08
N LEU A 209 -3.30 -16.99 6.14
CA LEU A 209 -3.58 -17.27 4.73
C LEU A 209 -4.09 -18.70 4.54
N LYS A 210 -3.52 -19.66 5.26
CA LYS A 210 -3.96 -21.05 5.25
C LYS A 210 -5.38 -21.17 5.77
N ASP A 211 -5.75 -20.49 6.86
CA ASP A 211 -7.15 -20.44 7.32
C ASP A 211 -8.08 -19.91 6.23
N VAL A 212 -7.72 -18.81 5.57
CA VAL A 212 -8.50 -18.27 4.43
C VAL A 212 -8.64 -19.30 3.31
N SER A 213 -7.57 -20.04 3.01
CA SER A 213 -7.56 -21.07 1.95
C SER A 213 -8.51 -22.22 2.28
N THR A 214 -8.66 -22.60 3.55
CA THR A 214 -9.65 -23.64 3.94
C THR A 214 -11.11 -23.26 3.66
N ARG A 215 -11.37 -21.98 3.38
CA ARG A 215 -12.69 -21.47 3.02
C ARG A 215 -12.96 -21.62 1.52
N LEU A 216 -11.96 -21.93 0.70
CA LEU A 216 -12.07 -22.11 -0.75
C LEU A 216 -12.43 -23.55 -1.11
N ALA A 217 -12.66 -23.81 -2.40
CA ALA A 217 -12.88 -25.17 -2.86
C ALA A 217 -11.58 -26.00 -2.70
N ASP A 218 -11.74 -27.31 -2.52
CA ASP A 218 -10.61 -28.23 -2.34
C ASP A 218 -9.58 -28.09 -3.47
N GLY A 219 -8.30 -28.01 -3.09
CA GLY A 219 -7.17 -27.85 -4.03
C GLY A 219 -6.91 -26.42 -4.51
N ILE A 220 -7.67 -25.43 -4.03
CA ILE A 220 -7.44 -24.01 -4.32
C ILE A 220 -6.85 -23.33 -3.08
N ASP A 221 -5.60 -22.88 -3.19
CA ASP A 221 -4.97 -22.03 -2.18
C ASP A 221 -5.23 -20.54 -2.48
N MET A 222 -5.39 -19.76 -1.43
CA MET A 222 -5.58 -18.32 -1.56
C MET A 222 -4.25 -17.65 -1.95
N ASP A 223 -4.27 -16.87 -3.02
CA ASP A 223 -3.13 -16.06 -3.44
C ASP A 223 -2.89 -14.90 -2.45
N VAL A 224 -1.77 -14.97 -1.73
CA VAL A 224 -1.36 -13.96 -0.75
C VAL A 224 -1.18 -12.58 -1.37
N THR A 225 -0.80 -12.51 -2.65
CA THR A 225 -0.52 -11.24 -3.34
C THR A 225 -1.79 -10.41 -3.55
N LYS A 226 -2.97 -11.05 -3.55
CA LYS A 226 -4.28 -10.37 -3.55
C LYS A 226 -4.50 -9.55 -2.27
N PHE A 227 -3.89 -9.92 -1.15
CA PHE A 227 -3.90 -9.11 0.08
C PHE A 227 -2.95 -7.92 0.03
N ARG A 228 -2.04 -7.91 -0.95
CA ARG A 228 -1.03 -6.88 -1.20
C ARG A 228 -0.10 -6.62 0.00
N PRO A 229 0.38 -7.65 0.73
CA PRO A 229 1.29 -7.45 1.84
C PRO A 229 2.64 -6.92 1.35
N ASN A 230 3.38 -6.27 2.24
CA ASN A 230 4.79 -6.00 2.01
C ASN A 230 5.65 -7.11 2.62
N ILE A 231 5.26 -7.65 3.78
CA ILE A 231 6.02 -8.67 4.51
C ILE A 231 5.10 -9.85 4.82
N VAL A 232 5.51 -11.05 4.42
CA VAL A 232 4.85 -12.30 4.78
C VAL A 232 5.75 -13.05 5.78
N VAL A 233 5.16 -13.50 6.88
CA VAL A 233 5.86 -14.20 7.96
C VAL A 233 5.26 -15.59 8.17
N SER A 234 6.10 -16.56 8.52
CA SER A 234 5.67 -17.90 8.97
C SER A 234 6.17 -18.23 10.37
N GLY A 235 5.53 -19.22 10.99
CA GLY A 235 5.80 -19.69 12.33
C GLY A 235 5.01 -18.96 13.42
N ALA A 236 3.90 -18.30 13.07
CA ALA A 236 2.95 -17.79 14.06
C ALA A 236 2.34 -18.95 14.87
N SER A 237 1.90 -18.69 16.10
CA SER A 237 1.38 -19.76 16.98
C SER A 237 0.05 -20.33 16.50
N ALA A 238 -0.75 -19.53 15.80
CA ALA A 238 -2.04 -19.90 15.24
C ALA A 238 -2.43 -18.92 14.11
N ALA A 239 -3.48 -19.25 13.35
CA ALA A 239 -4.10 -18.32 12.43
C ALA A 239 -4.61 -17.08 13.19
N TYR A 240 -4.40 -15.90 12.60
CA TYR A 240 -4.77 -14.58 13.11
C TYR A 240 -4.08 -14.18 14.42
N ASP A 241 -3.01 -14.88 14.81
CA ASP A 241 -2.21 -14.49 15.97
C ASP A 241 -1.62 -13.07 15.82
N GLU A 242 -1.39 -12.63 14.57
CA GLU A 242 -0.90 -11.29 14.27
C GLU A 242 -1.85 -10.17 14.69
N ASP A 243 -3.16 -10.43 14.87
CA ASP A 243 -4.15 -9.45 15.35
C ASP A 243 -3.69 -8.79 16.67
N PHE A 244 -2.89 -9.50 17.47
CA PHE A 244 -2.42 -9.09 18.80
C PHE A 244 -0.97 -8.60 18.83
N TRP A 245 -0.23 -8.63 17.72
CA TRP A 245 1.17 -8.20 17.72
C TRP A 245 1.27 -6.68 17.74
N ALA A 246 1.95 -6.09 18.72
CA ALA A 246 2.12 -4.65 18.85
C ALA A 246 3.46 -4.16 18.29
N ALA A 247 4.49 -5.01 18.35
CA ALA A 247 5.79 -4.74 17.74
C ALA A 247 6.47 -6.04 17.31
N LEU A 248 7.21 -5.96 16.21
CA LEU A 248 8.10 -7.00 15.72
C LEU A 248 9.53 -6.51 15.75
N THR A 249 10.44 -7.34 16.25
CA THR A 249 11.88 -7.18 16.04
C THR A 249 12.31 -8.08 14.90
N MET A 250 12.89 -7.49 13.86
CA MET A 250 13.44 -8.19 12.71
C MET A 250 14.96 -8.21 12.81
N ASN A 251 15.52 -9.42 12.85
CA ASN A 251 16.95 -9.64 12.98
C ASN A 251 17.53 -9.94 11.60
N SER A 252 18.38 -9.04 11.09
CA SER A 252 19.06 -9.30 9.82
C SER A 252 20.03 -10.46 10.00
N SER A 253 19.91 -11.47 9.13
CA SER A 253 20.87 -12.58 9.03
C SER A 253 22.21 -12.12 8.44
N THR A 254 22.20 -11.02 7.68
CA THR A 254 23.40 -10.47 7.03
C THR A 254 23.98 -9.33 7.85
N ARG A 255 25.27 -9.42 8.20
CA ARG A 255 26.00 -8.36 8.91
C ARG A 255 26.69 -7.46 7.90
N ILE A 256 26.20 -6.22 7.79
CA ILE A 256 26.81 -5.15 6.98
C ILE A 256 27.07 -3.99 7.94
N GLU A 257 28.28 -3.45 8.00
CA GLU A 257 28.69 -2.45 9.01
C GLU A 257 27.83 -1.17 9.00
N GLU A 258 27.35 -0.75 7.83
CA GLU A 258 26.47 0.42 7.67
C GLU A 258 25.05 0.18 8.22
N TYR A 259 24.64 -1.09 8.34
CA TYR A 259 23.28 -1.47 8.73
C TYR A 259 23.24 -1.85 10.21
N ALA A 260 22.18 -1.41 10.89
CA ALA A 260 21.88 -1.92 12.21
C ALA A 260 21.47 -3.40 12.14
N PRO A 261 21.86 -4.22 13.13
CA PRO A 261 21.59 -5.66 13.12
C PRO A 261 20.11 -6.00 13.36
N GLN A 262 19.34 -5.05 13.90
CA GLN A 262 17.94 -5.24 14.30
C GLN A 262 17.12 -4.01 13.95
N ALA A 263 15.95 -4.25 13.39
CA ALA A 263 14.94 -3.23 13.15
C ALA A 263 13.69 -3.53 13.98
N GLN A 264 13.01 -2.48 14.45
CA GLN A 264 11.72 -2.60 15.11
C GLN A 264 10.61 -2.08 14.19
N LEU A 265 9.59 -2.90 13.96
CA LEU A 265 8.37 -2.54 13.24
C LEU A 265 7.21 -2.48 14.24
N LEU A 266 6.66 -1.28 14.41
CA LEU A 266 5.50 -1.02 15.26
C LEU A 266 4.23 -1.38 14.48
N LEU A 267 3.39 -2.23 15.05
CA LEU A 267 2.15 -2.68 14.45
C LEU A 267 0.97 -1.98 15.14
N THR A 268 0.33 -1.08 14.43
CA THR A 268 -0.55 -0.05 15.02
C THR A 268 -1.98 -0.12 14.50
N GLY A 269 -2.34 -1.15 13.74
CA GLY A 269 -3.71 -1.28 13.28
C GLY A 269 -3.97 -2.55 12.52
N ASN A 270 -5.24 -2.93 12.48
CA ASN A 270 -5.72 -4.07 11.73
C ASN A 270 -6.10 -3.66 10.31
N CYS A 271 -5.75 -4.49 9.33
CA CYS A 271 -6.08 -4.23 7.94
C CYS A 271 -7.47 -4.78 7.61
N GLY A 272 -8.46 -3.88 7.57
CA GLY A 272 -9.78 -4.17 7.03
C GLY A 272 -9.73 -4.39 5.52
N ARG A 273 -10.27 -5.52 5.07
CA ARG A 273 -10.22 -5.94 3.66
C ARG A 273 -11.41 -5.43 2.87
N CYS A 274 -11.17 -5.01 1.63
CA CYS A 274 -12.18 -4.64 0.65
C CYS A 274 -12.32 -5.71 -0.45
N SER A 275 -13.22 -5.49 -1.41
CA SER A 275 -13.49 -6.41 -2.54
C SER A 275 -12.30 -6.66 -3.47
N SER A 276 -11.19 -5.93 -3.33
CA SER A 276 -9.97 -6.17 -4.12
C SER A 276 -9.45 -7.61 -4.01
N ILE A 277 -9.70 -8.30 -2.89
CA ILE A 277 -9.27 -9.70 -2.70
C ILE A 277 -10.08 -10.71 -3.52
N ASN A 278 -11.23 -10.29 -4.07
CA ASN A 278 -12.09 -11.11 -4.95
C ASN A 278 -11.76 -10.89 -6.44
N VAL A 279 -10.74 -10.09 -6.76
CA VAL A 279 -10.32 -9.85 -8.14
C VAL A 279 -9.56 -11.06 -8.64
N ASP A 280 -9.92 -11.48 -9.85
CA ASP A 280 -9.20 -12.48 -10.60
C ASP A 280 -8.02 -11.79 -11.30
N TYR A 281 -6.81 -12.24 -10.95
CA TYR A 281 -5.61 -11.60 -11.46
C TYR A 281 -5.36 -11.98 -12.91
N ASP A 282 -5.86 -13.12 -13.38
CA ASP A 282 -5.60 -13.61 -14.73
C ASP A 282 -6.56 -13.00 -15.76
N THR A 283 -7.77 -12.64 -15.32
CA THR A 283 -8.78 -12.06 -16.21
C THR A 283 -8.98 -10.55 -16.04
N GLY A 284 -8.54 -9.95 -14.92
CA GLY A 284 -8.82 -8.54 -14.66
C GLY A 284 -10.28 -8.25 -14.32
N ALA A 285 -11.03 -9.27 -13.92
CA ALA A 285 -12.44 -9.19 -13.57
C ALA A 285 -12.67 -9.64 -12.11
N THR A 286 -13.93 -9.63 -11.67
CA THR A 286 -14.30 -10.32 -10.42
C THR A 286 -14.27 -11.84 -10.67
N CYS A 287 -13.62 -12.59 -9.78
CA CYS A 287 -13.64 -14.05 -9.86
C CYS A 287 -15.09 -14.57 -9.89
N GLN A 288 -15.38 -15.50 -10.80
CA GLN A 288 -16.73 -16.10 -10.92
C GLN A 288 -16.93 -17.27 -9.94
N GLY A 289 -15.84 -17.84 -9.44
CA GLY A 289 -15.82 -18.98 -8.53
C GLY A 289 -15.97 -18.63 -7.06
N ASP A 290 -15.58 -19.58 -6.21
CA ASP A 290 -15.66 -19.44 -4.75
C ASP A 290 -14.61 -18.49 -4.16
N ASP A 291 -13.52 -18.28 -4.88
CA ASP A 291 -12.54 -17.21 -4.70
C ASP A 291 -13.14 -15.81 -4.90
N GLY A 292 -14.15 -15.66 -5.75
CA GLY A 292 -14.95 -14.43 -5.88
C GLY A 292 -15.80 -14.10 -4.67
N LYS A 293 -15.87 -15.02 -3.70
CA LYS A 293 -16.64 -14.88 -2.46
C LYS A 293 -15.74 -14.84 -1.23
N VAL A 294 -14.40 -14.83 -1.35
CA VAL A 294 -13.47 -14.84 -0.21
C VAL A 294 -13.84 -13.77 0.80
N LEU A 295 -14.02 -12.52 0.36
CA LEU A 295 -14.39 -11.43 1.26
C LEU A 295 -15.66 -11.74 2.06
N LYS A 296 -16.70 -12.25 1.38
CA LYS A 296 -17.97 -12.61 2.02
C LYS A 296 -17.80 -13.77 3.01
N LYS A 297 -16.98 -14.77 2.67
CA LYS A 297 -16.67 -15.90 3.55
C LYS A 297 -15.91 -15.43 4.80
N MET A 298 -15.02 -14.45 4.68
CA MET A 298 -14.32 -13.83 5.81
C MET A 298 -15.23 -12.93 6.65
N MET A 299 -16.24 -12.27 6.08
CA MET A 299 -17.15 -11.39 6.83
C MET A 299 -17.91 -12.11 7.96
N ASN A 300 -18.06 -13.43 7.89
CA ASN A 300 -18.82 -14.21 8.87
C ASN A 300 -18.21 -14.16 10.28
N ASP A 301 -16.89 -14.15 10.38
CA ASP A 301 -16.15 -14.33 11.62
C ASP A 301 -14.96 -13.37 11.78
N ARG A 302 -14.48 -12.73 10.69
CA ARG A 302 -13.33 -11.82 10.72
C ARG A 302 -13.68 -10.35 10.87
N ARG A 303 -14.95 -9.99 11.11
CA ARG A 303 -15.34 -8.61 11.52
C ARG A 303 -15.06 -8.41 13.02
N VAL A 304 -13.79 -8.51 13.38
CA VAL A 304 -13.30 -8.56 14.77
C VAL A 304 -12.82 -7.22 15.31
N ASP A 305 -12.71 -6.20 14.47
CA ASP A 305 -12.30 -4.85 14.85
C ASP A 305 -13.54 -3.93 14.86
N PRO A 306 -13.95 -3.40 16.04
CA PRO A 306 -15.15 -2.56 16.14
C PRO A 306 -14.98 -1.19 15.47
N GLY A 307 -13.76 -0.77 15.12
CA GLY A 307 -13.49 0.41 14.30
C GLY A 307 -13.72 0.16 12.80
N MET A 308 -13.67 -1.10 12.36
CA MET A 308 -13.88 -1.54 10.97
C MET A 308 -15.07 -2.51 10.84
N LYS A 309 -16.22 -2.16 11.43
CA LYS A 309 -17.41 -3.03 11.60
C LYS A 309 -17.92 -3.75 10.34
N TYR A 310 -17.65 -3.21 9.15
CA TYR A 310 -18.14 -3.74 7.88
C TYR A 310 -17.09 -4.49 7.06
N SER A 311 -15.84 -4.54 7.53
CA SER A 311 -14.73 -5.17 6.80
C SER A 311 -14.15 -6.32 7.62
N PRO A 312 -13.93 -7.50 7.02
CA PRO A 312 -13.17 -8.53 7.69
C PRO A 312 -11.70 -8.12 7.81
N ILE A 313 -11.04 -8.56 8.88
CA ILE A 313 -9.64 -8.24 9.18
C ILE A 313 -8.70 -9.32 8.68
N PHE A 314 -7.63 -8.90 7.99
CA PHE A 314 -6.50 -9.75 7.62
C PHE A 314 -5.22 -8.92 7.50
N GLY A 315 -4.25 -9.20 8.37
CA GLY A 315 -2.96 -8.52 8.42
C GLY A 315 -2.93 -7.28 9.30
N ARG A 316 -1.70 -6.80 9.55
CA ARG A 316 -1.37 -5.68 10.44
C ARG A 316 -0.66 -4.57 9.70
N TYR A 317 -1.10 -3.34 9.92
CA TYR A 317 -0.41 -2.14 9.47
C TYR A 317 0.85 -1.90 10.30
N GLY A 318 1.97 -1.68 9.61
CA GLY A 318 3.28 -1.55 10.22
C GLY A 318 3.98 -0.23 9.89
N PHE A 319 4.69 0.29 10.89
CA PHE A 319 5.51 1.50 10.82
C PHE A 319 6.91 1.20 11.34
N LEU A 320 7.94 1.64 10.61
CA LEU A 320 9.32 1.50 11.07
C LEU A 320 9.56 2.44 12.26
N ASP A 321 10.04 1.89 13.36
CA ASP A 321 10.35 2.65 14.57
C ASP A 321 11.48 3.67 14.32
N ARG A 322 11.17 4.94 14.59
CA ARG A 322 12.08 6.10 14.41
C ARG A 322 13.14 6.18 15.50
N THR A 323 12.98 5.47 16.62
CA THR A 323 13.94 5.53 17.75
C THR A 323 15.23 4.74 17.50
N THR A 324 15.29 3.94 16.42
CA THR A 324 16.42 3.05 16.11
C THR A 324 17.70 3.73 15.60
N GLY A 325 17.83 5.06 15.76
CA GLY A 325 19.11 5.76 15.74
C GLY A 325 19.83 5.78 14.40
N GLY A 326 19.24 6.42 13.38
CA GLY A 326 19.91 6.93 12.15
C GLY A 326 20.59 5.90 11.22
N LYS A 327 20.85 4.68 11.69
CA LYS A 327 21.42 3.60 10.89
C LYS A 327 20.36 3.04 9.96
N LYS A 328 20.80 2.61 8.78
CA LYS A 328 19.94 1.91 7.82
C LYS A 328 19.59 0.54 8.36
N HIS A 329 18.42 0.05 7.98
CA HIS A 329 17.96 -1.29 8.30
C HIS A 329 17.66 -2.02 7.00
N GLN A 330 17.97 -3.31 6.95
CA GLN A 330 17.67 -4.18 5.82
C GLN A 330 17.04 -5.47 6.36
N VAL A 331 16.13 -6.03 5.56
CA VAL A 331 15.53 -7.34 5.80
C VAL A 331 15.63 -8.19 4.55
N ALA A 332 15.77 -9.49 4.74
CA ALA A 332 15.80 -10.49 3.68
C ALA A 332 14.83 -11.64 3.97
N ILE A 333 14.43 -12.36 2.91
CA ILE A 333 13.74 -13.64 3.07
C ILE A 333 14.63 -14.58 3.89
N GLY A 334 14.05 -15.21 4.90
CA GLY A 334 14.74 -16.08 5.85
C GLY A 334 15.14 -15.40 7.16
N ASP A 335 15.11 -14.06 7.23
CA ASP A 335 15.42 -13.34 8.46
C ASP A 335 14.46 -13.71 9.60
N GLU A 336 15.01 -13.77 10.82
CA GLU A 336 14.25 -14.08 12.01
C GLU A 336 13.37 -12.89 12.41
N VAL A 337 12.13 -13.20 12.78
CA VAL A 337 11.16 -12.25 13.31
C VAL A 337 10.70 -12.70 14.69
N ILE A 338 10.77 -11.79 15.65
CA ILE A 338 10.36 -11.98 17.04
C ILE A 338 9.20 -11.02 17.34
N VAL A 339 8.13 -11.53 17.94
CA VAL A 339 7.07 -10.68 18.51
C VAL A 339 7.60 -10.06 19.80
N SER A 340 8.12 -8.83 19.72
CA SER A 340 8.76 -8.15 20.85
C SER A 340 7.76 -7.45 21.77
N LYS A 341 6.54 -7.17 21.28
CA LYS A 341 5.44 -6.66 22.10
C LYS A 341 4.10 -7.21 21.61
N ARG A 342 3.20 -7.54 22.54
CA ARG A 342 1.83 -8.00 22.27
C ARG A 342 0.82 -7.10 22.97
N ASN A 343 -0.33 -6.93 22.32
CA ASN A 343 -1.52 -6.34 22.92
C ASN A 343 -2.31 -7.43 23.65
N THR A 344 -2.97 -7.07 24.75
CA THR A 344 -3.91 -7.94 25.46
C THR A 344 -5.23 -8.10 24.71
N GLU A 345 -5.59 -7.08 23.93
CA GLU A 345 -6.81 -7.02 23.12
C GLU A 345 -6.47 -6.65 21.67
N ARG A 346 -7.42 -6.83 20.76
CA ARG A 346 -7.25 -6.35 19.37
C ARG A 346 -7.25 -4.83 19.37
N THR A 347 -6.42 -4.23 18.51
CA THR A 347 -6.48 -2.78 18.28
C THR A 347 -7.84 -2.41 17.69
N VAL A 348 -8.33 -1.22 18.02
CA VAL A 348 -9.54 -0.65 17.41
C VAL A 348 -9.14 0.40 16.39
N PHE A 349 -9.51 0.20 15.13
CA PHE A 349 -9.17 1.15 14.08
C PHE A 349 -9.74 2.55 14.37
N GLY A 350 -8.87 3.57 14.39
CA GLY A 350 -9.25 4.95 14.66
C GLY A 350 -9.14 5.37 16.12
N GLU A 351 -8.96 4.44 17.06
CA GLU A 351 -8.67 4.75 18.46
C GLU A 351 -7.15 4.83 18.69
N CYS A 352 -6.72 5.58 19.71
CA CYS A 352 -5.32 5.61 20.11
C CYS A 352 -4.92 4.28 20.76
N ILE A 353 -3.71 3.80 20.46
CA ILE A 353 -3.13 2.57 21.02
C ILE A 353 -2.23 2.89 22.19
#